data_AF-A0A7W4PDN0-F1
#
_entry.id   AF-A0A7W4PDN0-F1
#
_cell.length_a   1.000
_cell.length_b   1.000
_cell.length_c   1.000
_cell.angle_alpha   90.00
_cell.angle_beta   90.00
_cell.angle_gamma   90.00
#
_symmetry.space_group_name_H-M   'P 1'
#
loop_
_entity.id
_entity.type
_entity.pdbx_description
1 polymer ?
#
loop_
_entity_poly.entity_id
_entity_poly.type
_entity_poly.pdbx_seq_one_letter_code
_entity_poly.pdbx_strand_id
1 'polypeptide(L)'
;MGETSLTRAEERFIRWAFGTYSGHNPSLSDGIILPTWKSGPRTGQPRIPASIRDLLARGLLRVEVEDGAPRAYFTHNGMTAVRRMFVKPRFDAGRYIHLLREVESGVDPG
;
A
#
# COMPACT_ATOMS: atom_id res chain seq x y z
N MET A 1 -8.39 -3.09 -21.28
CA MET A 1 -7.68 -2.21 -20.32
C MET A 1 -8.23 -2.49 -18.95
N GLY A 2 -7.55 -3.34 -18.17
CA GLY A 2 -8.08 -3.90 -16.92
C GLY A 2 -8.31 -2.82 -15.87
N GLU A 3 -9.38 -2.96 -15.12
CA GLU A 3 -9.96 -1.98 -14.20
C GLU A 3 -9.02 -1.68 -13.03
N THR A 4 -8.09 -0.75 -13.24
CA THR A 4 -7.09 -0.28 -12.26
C THR A 4 -7.69 0.68 -11.24
N SER A 5 -8.99 0.57 -10.96
CA SER A 5 -9.70 1.45 -10.05
C SER A 5 -9.79 0.81 -8.67
N LEU A 6 -9.35 1.55 -7.66
CA LEU A 6 -9.52 1.17 -6.26
C LEU A 6 -11.00 1.35 -5.85
N THR A 7 -11.52 0.40 -5.09
CA THR A 7 -12.80 0.50 -4.40
C THR A 7 -12.70 1.46 -3.23
N ARG A 8 -13.85 1.96 -2.73
CA ARG A 8 -13.86 2.86 -1.57
C ARG A 8 -13.19 2.28 -0.32
N ALA A 9 -13.24 0.96 -0.13
CA ALA A 9 -12.63 0.29 1.01
C ALA A 9 -11.10 0.31 0.90
N GLU A 10 -10.57 0.02 -0.28
CA GLU A 10 -9.13 0.08 -0.59
C GLU A 10 -8.62 1.53 -0.52
N GLU A 11 -9.35 2.49 -1.09
CA GLU A 11 -9.02 3.92 -1.01
C GLU A 11 -8.99 4.41 0.45
N ARG A 12 -9.88 3.90 1.30
CA ARG A 12 -9.88 4.22 2.73
C ARG A 12 -8.67 3.59 3.44
N PHE A 13 -8.33 2.35 3.09
CA PHE A 13 -7.17 1.67 3.64
C PHE A 13 -5.86 2.38 3.28
N ILE A 14 -5.66 2.74 2.01
CA ILE A 14 -4.47 3.46 1.54
C ILE A 14 -4.35 4.82 2.25
N ARG A 15 -5.46 5.54 2.41
CA ARG A 15 -5.47 6.81 3.17
C ARG A 15 -5.12 6.65 4.64
N TRP A 16 -5.47 5.52 5.25
CA TRP A 16 -5.15 5.22 6.65
C TRP A 16 -3.68 4.76 6.79
N ALA A 17 -3.22 3.87 5.91
CA ALA A 17 -1.88 3.31 5.93
C ALA A 17 -0.80 4.35 5.59
N PHE A 18 -1.07 5.20 4.60
CA PHE A 18 -0.17 6.27 4.14
C PHE A 18 -0.62 7.66 4.58
N GLY A 19 -1.61 7.74 5.47
CA GLY A 19 -2.01 9.00 6.07
C GLY A 19 -0.87 9.52 6.93
N THR A 20 -0.50 10.79 6.76
CA THR A 20 0.47 11.45 7.64
C THR A 20 -0.01 11.32 9.08
N TYR A 21 0.64 10.46 9.85
CA TYR A 21 0.44 10.34 11.28
C TYR A 21 1.73 10.81 11.96
N SER A 22 1.65 11.97 12.60
CA SER A 22 2.66 12.47 13.53
C SER A 22 4.12 12.47 13.02
N GLY A 23 4.37 13.10 11.87
CA GLY A 23 5.74 13.37 11.37
C GLY A 23 6.43 12.22 10.65
N HIS A 24 5.83 11.02 10.60
CA HIS A 24 6.30 9.96 9.72
C HIS A 24 5.69 10.16 8.32
N ASN A 25 6.55 10.21 7.30
CA ASN A 25 6.15 10.35 5.91
C ASN A 25 6.27 8.95 5.26
N PRO A 26 5.22 8.11 5.36
CA PRO A 26 5.29 6.73 4.88
C PRO A 26 5.54 6.76 3.37
N SER A 27 6.65 6.17 2.93
CA SER A 27 6.99 6.06 1.51
C SER A 27 6.36 4.80 0.92
N LEU A 28 5.88 4.86 -0.31
CA LEU A 28 5.44 3.65 -1.03
C LEU A 28 6.59 2.66 -1.24
N SER A 29 7.82 3.17 -1.30
CA SER A 29 9.06 2.43 -1.48
C SER A 29 9.50 1.67 -0.23
N ASP A 30 9.12 2.14 0.97
CA ASP A 30 9.41 1.43 2.22
C ASP A 30 8.50 0.20 2.41
N GLY A 31 7.38 0.16 1.70
CA GLY A 31 6.36 -0.88 1.80
C GLY A 31 5.53 -0.77 3.08
N ILE A 32 4.50 -1.62 3.19
CA ILE A 32 3.63 -1.69 4.37
C ILE A 32 4.10 -2.84 5.25
N ILE A 33 4.60 -2.54 6.45
CA ILE A 33 4.97 -3.58 7.42
C ILE A 33 3.70 -4.32 7.86
N LEU A 34 3.71 -5.63 7.67
CA LEU A 34 2.62 -6.51 8.07
C LEU A 34 2.88 -7.06 9.47
N PRO A 35 1.88 -7.03 10.37
CA PRO A 35 2.01 -7.68 11.66
C PRO A 35 2.14 -9.20 11.44
N THR A 36 3.00 -9.86 12.20
CA THR A 36 3.09 -11.33 12.21
C THR A 36 2.26 -11.92 13.32
N TRP A 37 1.84 -13.17 13.16
CA TRP A 37 1.26 -13.92 14.28
C TRP A 37 2.35 -14.14 15.34
N LYS A 38 2.13 -13.59 16.54
CA LYS A 38 3.04 -13.73 17.68
C LYS A 38 2.99 -15.10 18.35
N SER A 39 1.91 -15.87 18.17
CA SER A 39 1.74 -17.19 18.80
C SER A 39 0.73 -18.06 18.03
N GLY A 40 0.81 -19.37 18.20
CA GLY A 40 -0.06 -20.37 17.58
C GLY A 40 0.57 -21.08 16.36
N PRO A 41 -0.19 -21.94 15.65
CA PRO A 41 0.33 -22.74 14.52
C PRO A 41 0.72 -21.89 13.30
N ARG A 42 0.39 -20.59 13.30
CA ARG A 42 0.75 -19.63 12.25
C ARG A 42 1.85 -18.67 12.67
N THR A 43 2.53 -18.94 13.79
CA THR A 43 3.60 -18.06 14.32
C THR A 43 4.63 -17.75 13.24
N GLY A 44 5.01 -16.48 13.12
CA GLY A 44 5.95 -16.00 12.10
C GLY A 44 5.31 -15.71 10.74
N GLN A 45 4.08 -16.16 10.47
CA GLN A 45 3.41 -15.84 9.21
C GLN A 45 2.87 -14.40 9.21
N PRO A 46 2.90 -13.71 8.06
CA PRO A 46 2.27 -12.41 7.90
C PRO A 46 0.77 -12.49 8.13
N ARG A 47 0.26 -11.63 9.01
CA ARG A 47 -1.17 -11.44 9.20
C ARG A 47 -1.67 -10.42 8.20
N ILE A 48 -2.25 -10.93 7.12
CA ILE A 48 -2.84 -10.11 6.06
C ILE A 48 -4.23 -9.62 6.50
N PRO A 49 -4.43 -8.30 6.74
CA PRO A 49 -5.77 -7.75 6.98
C PRO A 49 -6.63 -7.85 5.71
N ALA A 50 -7.96 -7.88 5.88
CA ALA A 50 -8.89 -8.06 4.76
C ALA A 50 -8.69 -7.05 3.61
N SER A 51 -8.38 -5.80 3.94
CA SER A 51 -8.10 -4.75 2.95
C SER A 51 -6.85 -5.03 2.11
N ILE A 52 -5.79 -5.60 2.71
CA ILE A 52 -4.58 -6.00 1.98
C ILE A 52 -4.84 -7.28 1.20
N ARG A 53 -5.65 -8.20 1.74
CA ARG A 53 -5.99 -9.45 1.06
C ARG A 53 -6.65 -9.21 -0.30
N ASP A 54 -7.57 -8.24 -0.38
CA ASP A 54 -8.22 -7.87 -1.63
C ASP A 54 -7.22 -7.27 -2.63
N LEU A 55 -6.37 -6.34 -2.17
CA LEU A 55 -5.30 -5.75 -2.97
C LEU A 55 -4.31 -6.81 -3.49
N LEU A 56 -3.96 -7.80 -2.68
CA LEU A 56 -3.11 -8.93 -3.07
C LEU A 56 -3.82 -9.85 -4.08
N ALA A 57 -5.09 -10.18 -3.85
CA ALA A 57 -5.88 -11.00 -4.76
C ALA A 57 -6.02 -10.35 -6.15
N ARG A 58 -6.04 -9.02 -6.20
CA ARG A 58 -6.05 -8.22 -7.43
C ARG A 58 -4.66 -7.99 -8.03
N GLY A 59 -3.59 -8.44 -7.38
CA GLY A 59 -2.20 -8.25 -7.83
C GLY A 59 -1.73 -6.79 -7.76
N LEU A 60 -2.36 -5.97 -6.91
CA LEU A 60 -1.99 -4.56 -6.67
C LEU A 60 -0.89 -4.43 -5.61
N LEU A 61 -0.80 -5.39 -4.70
CA LEU A 61 0.29 -5.53 -3.75
C LEU A 61 1.03 -6.85 -3.99
N ARG A 62 2.27 -6.93 -3.52
CA ARG A 62 3.06 -8.14 -3.37
C ARG A 62 3.56 -8.19 -1.92
N VAL A 63 3.46 -9.34 -1.26
CA VAL A 63 4.10 -9.54 0.05
C VAL A 63 5.47 -10.14 -0.18
N GLU A 64 6.48 -9.52 0.39
CA GLU A 64 7.82 -10.06 0.49
C GLU A 64 8.12 -10.37 1.96
N VAL A 65 8.64 -11.57 2.16
CA VAL A 65 9.07 -12.07 3.47
C VAL A 65 10.58 -12.19 3.40
N GLU A 66 11.25 -11.05 3.51
CA GLU A 66 12.71 -11.00 3.71
C GLU A 66 13.06 -11.46 5.15
N ASP A 67 14.36 -11.52 5.49
CA ASP A 67 14.94 -11.99 6.76
C ASP A 67 14.56 -11.11 7.99
N GLY A 68 13.27 -10.79 8.14
CA GLY A 68 12.72 -9.80 9.06
C GLY A 68 11.20 -9.73 9.03
N ALA A 69 10.65 -8.53 9.25
CA ALA A 69 9.20 -8.33 9.26
C ALA A 69 8.65 -8.38 7.81
N PRO A 70 7.60 -9.16 7.54
CA PRO A 70 7.01 -9.24 6.21
C PRO A 70 6.46 -7.88 5.78
N ARG A 71 6.76 -7.48 4.55
CA ARG A 71 6.38 -6.18 3.99
C ARG A 71 5.52 -6.38 2.75
N ALA A 72 4.55 -5.51 2.55
CA ALA A 72 3.74 -5.47 1.34
C ALA A 72 4.16 -4.28 0.47
N TYR A 73 4.65 -4.55 -0.72
CA TYR A 73 5.07 -3.58 -1.72
C TYR A 73 3.98 -3.40 -2.78
N PHE A 74 3.86 -2.19 -3.35
CA PHE A 74 2.94 -1.95 -4.46
C PHE A 74 3.54 -2.47 -5.76
N THR A 75 2.75 -3.25 -6.49
CA THR A 75 3.13 -3.62 -7.85
C THR A 75 2.94 -2.44 -8.78
N HIS A 76 3.45 -2.53 -10.01
CA HIS A 76 3.20 -1.55 -11.07
C HIS A 76 1.70 -1.25 -11.28
N ASN A 77 0.85 -2.29 -11.17
CA ASN A 77 -0.61 -2.12 -11.25
C ASN A 77 -1.17 -1.37 -10.03
N GLY A 78 -0.65 -1.68 -8.83
CA GLY A 78 -0.98 -0.97 -7.60
C GLY A 78 -0.62 0.51 -7.67
N MET A 79 0.59 0.84 -8.14
CA MET A 79 1.04 2.21 -8.34
C MET A 79 0.13 2.97 -9.32
N THR A 80 -0.25 2.35 -10.43
CA THR A 80 -1.18 2.95 -11.40
C THR A 80 -2.54 3.24 -10.77
N ALA A 81 -3.04 2.33 -9.92
CA ALA A 81 -4.32 2.47 -9.24
C ALA A 81 -4.28 3.59 -8.18
N VAL A 82 -3.19 3.65 -7.42
CA VAL A 82 -2.91 4.70 -6.43
C VAL A 82 -2.75 6.07 -7.10
N ARG A 83 -2.03 6.15 -8.24
CA ARG A 83 -1.91 7.37 -9.04
C ARG A 83 -3.27 7.92 -9.46
N ARG A 84 -4.15 7.06 -9.97
CA ARG A 84 -5.51 7.45 -10.37
C ARG A 84 -6.34 7.95 -9.20
N MET A 85 -6.13 7.39 -8.00
CA MET A 85 -6.79 7.87 -6.78
C MET A 85 -6.33 9.28 -6.39
N PHE A 86 -5.03 9.58 -6.49
CA PHE A 86 -4.49 10.91 -6.19
C PHE A 86 -4.93 11.99 -7.18
N VAL A 87 -5.20 11.64 -8.43
CA VAL A 87 -5.67 12.58 -9.47
C VAL A 87 -7.16 12.92 -9.31
N LYS A 88 -7.92 12.23 -8.45
CA LYS A 88 -9.34 12.54 -8.24
C LYS A 88 -9.52 13.88 -7.51
N PRO A 89 -10.48 14.73 -7.92
CA PRO A 89 -10.70 16.07 -7.34
C PRO A 89 -11.15 16.06 -5.87
N ARG A 90 -11.60 14.91 -5.36
CA ARG A 90 -12.03 14.71 -3.97
C ARG A 90 -10.89 14.32 -3.03
N PHE A 91 -9.67 14.35 -3.55
CA PHE A 91 -8.47 13.92 -2.84
C PHE A 91 -7.69 15.14 -2.35
N ASP A 92 -7.34 15.17 -1.06
CA ASP A 92 -6.57 16.26 -0.46
C ASP A 92 -5.10 16.15 -0.90
N ALA A 93 -4.80 16.71 -2.08
CA ALA A 93 -3.50 16.55 -2.72
C ALA A 93 -2.35 17.03 -1.82
N GLY A 94 -2.57 18.04 -0.97
CA GLY A 94 -1.56 18.57 -0.07
C GLY A 94 -1.04 17.54 0.94
N ARG A 95 -1.93 16.74 1.55
CA ARG A 95 -1.53 15.74 2.56
C ARG A 95 -0.73 14.56 1.98
N TYR A 96 -0.87 14.28 0.69
CA TYR A 96 -0.24 13.13 0.03
C TYR A 96 0.59 13.51 -1.20
N ILE A 97 0.98 14.78 -1.32
CA ILE A 97 1.76 15.28 -2.47
C ILE A 97 3.11 14.57 -2.59
N HIS A 98 3.66 14.13 -1.45
CA HIS A 98 4.88 13.32 -1.39
C HIS A 98 4.69 11.97 -2.08
N LEU A 99 3.58 11.25 -1.81
CA LEU A 99 3.28 9.96 -2.44
C LEU A 99 3.03 10.13 -3.93
N LEU A 100 2.29 11.18 -4.32
CA LEU A 100 2.07 11.46 -5.74
C LEU A 100 3.40 11.67 -6.46
N ARG A 101 4.31 12.47 -5.87
CA ARG A 101 5.64 12.69 -6.41
C ARG A 101 6.46 11.40 -6.51
N GLU A 102 6.39 10.51 -5.53
CA GLU A 102 7.07 9.21 -5.60
C GLU A 102 6.54 8.33 -6.74
N VAL A 103 5.21 8.24 -6.89
CA VAL A 103 4.59 7.47 -7.97
C VAL A 103 4.90 8.06 -9.35
N GLU A 104 4.94 9.39 -9.47
CA GLU A 104 5.29 10.07 -10.72
C GLU A 104 6.78 9.99 -11.04
N SER A 105 7.64 9.97 -10.02
CA SER A 105 9.08 9.78 -10.19
C SER A 105 9.45 8.36 -10.64
N GLY A 106 8.50 7.41 -10.60
CA GLY A 106 8.74 6.03 -11.00
C GLY A 106 9.76 5.32 -10.11
N VAL A 107 9.85 5.73 -8.83
CA VAL A 107 10.65 4.99 -7.86
C VAL A 107 10.06 3.59 -7.76
N ASP A 108 10.85 2.60 -8.17
CA ASP A 108 10.48 1.20 -8.07
C ASP A 108 10.52 0.83 -6.59
N PRO A 109 9.39 0.42 -5.99
CA PRO A 109 9.34 0.11 -4.58
C PRO A 109 9.84 -1.33 -4.35
N GLY A 110 11.15 -1.56 -4.51
CA GLY A 110 11.82 -2.83 -4.16
C GLY A 110 11.52 -4.02 -5.07
#